data_AF-A0A366GVI0-F1
#
_entry.id   AF-A0A366GVI0-F1
#
_cell.length_a   1.000
_cell.length_b   1.000
_cell.length_c   1.000
_cell.angle_alpha   90.00
_cell.angle_beta   90.00
_cell.angle_gamma   90.00
#
_symmetry.space_group_name_H-M   'P 1'
#
loop_
_entity.id
_entity.type
_entity.pdbx_description
1 polymer ?
#
loop_
_entity_poly.entity_id
_entity_poly.type
_entity_poly.pdbx_seq_one_letter_code
_entity_poly.pdbx_strand_id
1 'polypeptide(L)'
;MSFSDDFLNILGAWQRGWSEDQSTRLQIADKLKRSAKNLPDDFKQVSSPCYRKRFLHHGELFEIIMVDEKDEGLTSWTICQKYAENFKGLHRPDAVSAAIFEHTPKDDEVILNICALWDSPSFLDSAKQYQKNGGENADAIFNFRASQGEVILNAPLKGSEIVALTGASSPFDELCDRSGIPESERDEYFKQLIDLEQYPEALKYTSKEGTQRVIQNTIKIMEDKIEAAKQGRNHT
;
A
#
# COMPACT_ATOMS: atom_id res chain seq x y z
N MET A 1 -13.62 -20.62 -21.79
CA MET A 1 -12.34 -19.97 -22.13
C MET A 1 -11.21 -20.86 -21.62
N SER A 2 -10.01 -20.81 -22.21
CA SER A 2 -8.81 -21.48 -21.68
C SER A 2 -7.71 -20.43 -21.58
N PHE A 3 -6.91 -20.48 -20.51
CA PHE A 3 -5.82 -19.55 -20.28
C PHE A 3 -4.54 -20.13 -20.87
N SER A 4 -3.77 -19.31 -21.58
CA SER A 4 -2.52 -19.76 -22.20
C SER A 4 -1.41 -19.97 -21.17
N ASP A 5 -0.51 -20.90 -21.47
CA ASP A 5 0.72 -21.12 -20.70
C ASP A 5 1.56 -19.84 -20.60
N ASP A 6 1.58 -19.01 -21.65
CA ASP A 6 2.26 -17.71 -21.64
C ASP A 6 1.66 -16.74 -20.61
N PHE A 7 0.33 -16.63 -20.55
CA PHE A 7 -0.34 -15.81 -19.53
C PHE A 7 -0.04 -16.33 -18.12
N LEU A 8 -0.09 -17.65 -17.92
CA LEU A 8 0.19 -18.27 -16.62
C LEU A 8 1.65 -18.04 -16.20
N ASN A 9 2.60 -18.14 -17.12
CA ASN A 9 4.00 -17.82 -16.86
C ASN A 9 4.18 -16.36 -16.40
N ILE A 10 3.55 -15.42 -17.11
CA ILE A 10 3.60 -13.99 -16.80
C ILE A 10 2.97 -13.69 -15.44
N LEU A 11 1.80 -14.28 -15.15
CA LEU A 11 1.14 -14.14 -13.85
C LEU A 11 2.01 -14.68 -12.72
N GLY A 12 2.59 -15.87 -12.90
CA GLY A 12 3.50 -16.46 -11.93
C GLY A 12 4.76 -15.61 -11.73
N ALA A 13 5.32 -15.04 -12.79
CA ALA A 13 6.46 -14.12 -12.71
C ALA A 13 6.12 -12.87 -11.89
N TRP A 14 4.94 -12.29 -12.13
CA TRP A 14 4.44 -11.16 -11.35
C TRP A 14 4.32 -11.48 -9.87
N GLN A 15 3.64 -12.60 -9.53
CA GLN A 15 3.42 -13.00 -8.15
C GLN A 15 4.70 -13.43 -7.43
N ARG A 16 5.68 -13.98 -8.14
CA ARG A 16 7.01 -14.26 -7.56
C ARG A 16 7.74 -12.98 -7.15
N GLY A 17 7.47 -11.87 -7.85
CA GLY A 17 8.16 -10.61 -7.63
C GLY A 17 9.53 -10.55 -8.33
N TRP A 18 10.22 -9.43 -8.13
CA TRP A 18 11.40 -9.03 -8.92
C TRP A 18 12.60 -8.63 -8.05
N SER A 19 12.62 -9.04 -6.77
CA SER A 19 13.74 -8.76 -5.84
C SER A 19 14.16 -7.29 -5.79
N GLU A 20 13.20 -6.37 -5.91
CA GLU A 20 13.39 -4.92 -5.95
C GLU A 20 14.15 -4.38 -7.21
N ASP A 21 14.45 -5.21 -8.21
CA ASP A 21 14.94 -4.75 -9.53
C ASP A 21 13.82 -4.13 -10.38
N GLN A 22 13.92 -2.81 -10.57
CA GLN A 22 12.92 -2.05 -11.31
C GLN A 22 12.89 -2.38 -12.79
N SER A 23 14.01 -2.78 -13.39
CA SER A 23 14.05 -3.10 -14.82
C SER A 23 13.25 -4.37 -15.11
N THR A 24 13.43 -5.41 -14.29
CA THR A 24 12.63 -6.64 -14.34
C THR A 24 11.15 -6.35 -14.06
N ARG A 25 10.84 -5.52 -13.05
CA ARG A 25 9.45 -5.12 -12.76
C ARG A 25 8.75 -4.56 -13.99
N LEU A 26 9.38 -3.60 -14.67
CA LEU A 26 8.81 -2.92 -15.84
C LEU A 26 8.57 -3.91 -17.00
N GLN A 27 9.50 -4.84 -17.23
CA GLN A 27 9.33 -5.87 -18.25
C GLN A 27 8.15 -6.81 -17.97
N ILE A 28 7.99 -7.25 -16.71
CA ILE A 28 6.87 -8.11 -16.32
C ILE A 28 5.55 -7.34 -16.41
N ALA A 29 5.52 -6.09 -15.93
CA ALA A 29 4.36 -5.21 -16.02
C ALA A 29 3.87 -5.04 -17.47
N ASP A 30 4.78 -4.75 -18.41
CA ASP A 30 4.43 -4.60 -19.82
C ASP A 30 3.87 -5.89 -20.43
N LYS A 31 4.49 -7.04 -20.13
CA LYS A 31 4.00 -8.34 -20.57
C LYS A 31 2.61 -8.62 -20.03
N LEU A 32 2.40 -8.38 -18.73
CA LEU A 32 1.13 -8.61 -18.06
C LEU A 32 0.02 -7.73 -18.62
N LYS A 33 0.28 -6.42 -18.80
CA LYS A 33 -0.68 -5.48 -19.40
C LYS A 33 -1.12 -5.95 -20.78
N ARG A 34 -0.18 -6.43 -21.61
CA ARG A 34 -0.48 -6.95 -22.95
C ARG A 34 -1.25 -8.25 -22.91
N SER A 35 -0.87 -9.20 -22.05
CA SER A 35 -1.54 -10.49 -21.94
C SER A 35 -2.95 -10.36 -21.36
N ALA A 36 -3.17 -9.42 -20.44
CA ALA A 36 -4.45 -9.18 -19.81
C ALA A 36 -5.46 -8.44 -20.71
N LYS A 37 -4.99 -7.74 -21.75
CA LYS A 37 -5.83 -6.88 -22.62
C LYS A 37 -7.07 -7.59 -23.18
N ASN A 38 -6.94 -8.85 -23.55
CA ASN A 38 -8.00 -9.64 -24.18
C ASN A 38 -8.76 -10.55 -23.21
N LEU A 39 -8.51 -10.43 -21.90
CA LEU A 39 -9.31 -11.14 -20.91
C LEU A 39 -10.73 -10.56 -20.87
N PRO A 40 -11.74 -11.39 -20.56
CA PRO A 40 -13.09 -10.95 -20.24
C PRO A 40 -13.11 -9.85 -19.18
N ASP A 41 -14.12 -8.98 -19.26
CA ASP A 41 -14.26 -7.82 -18.37
C ASP A 41 -14.47 -8.23 -16.90
N ASP A 42 -15.05 -9.41 -16.65
CA ASP A 42 -15.18 -9.99 -15.31
C ASP A 42 -13.84 -10.13 -14.57
N PHE A 43 -12.71 -10.25 -15.29
CA PHE A 43 -11.36 -10.31 -14.70
C PHE A 43 -10.68 -8.94 -14.61
N LYS A 44 -11.35 -7.88 -15.03
CA LYS A 44 -10.84 -6.50 -15.08
C LYS A 44 -11.78 -5.54 -14.35
N GLN A 45 -12.52 -6.05 -13.36
CA GLN A 45 -13.44 -5.27 -12.54
C GLN A 45 -13.26 -5.62 -11.07
N VAL A 46 -13.49 -4.64 -10.20
CA VAL A 46 -13.55 -4.83 -8.76
C VAL A 46 -14.55 -3.83 -8.18
N SER A 47 -15.45 -4.30 -7.32
CA SER A 47 -16.55 -3.51 -6.77
C SER A 47 -16.26 -2.91 -5.38
N SER A 48 -15.08 -3.22 -4.83
CA SER A 48 -14.64 -2.78 -3.51
C SER A 48 -13.42 -1.87 -3.60
N PRO A 49 -13.20 -1.00 -2.60
CA PRO A 49 -11.93 -0.29 -2.45
C PRO A 49 -10.75 -1.27 -2.40
N CYS A 50 -9.65 -0.82 -2.98
CA CYS A 50 -8.37 -1.49 -2.99
C CYS A 50 -7.41 -0.73 -2.07
N TYR A 51 -6.59 -1.47 -1.35
CA TYR A 51 -5.65 -0.96 -0.37
C TYR A 51 -4.22 -1.27 -0.77
N ARG A 52 -3.32 -0.33 -0.51
CA ARG A 52 -1.90 -0.54 -0.74
C ARG A 52 -1.08 0.15 0.32
N LYS A 53 -0.06 -0.56 0.80
CA LYS A 53 0.92 -0.02 1.72
C LYS A 53 2.14 0.51 0.97
N ARG A 54 2.60 1.70 1.34
CA ARG A 54 3.92 2.21 0.96
C ARG A 54 4.66 2.73 2.17
N PHE A 55 5.94 2.45 2.21
CA PHE A 55 6.87 3.16 3.09
C PHE A 55 7.24 4.46 2.39
N LEU A 56 6.98 5.59 3.06
CA LEU A 56 7.23 6.93 2.55
C LEU A 56 8.63 7.40 2.98
N HIS A 57 9.43 7.86 2.03
CA HIS A 57 10.76 8.42 2.27
C HIS A 57 10.73 9.97 2.22
N HIS A 58 11.74 10.63 2.82
CA HIS A 58 11.77 12.10 2.99
C HIS A 58 11.51 12.91 1.70
N GLY A 59 11.88 12.40 0.52
CA GLY A 59 11.64 13.07 -0.77
C GLY A 59 10.27 12.78 -1.39
N GLU A 60 9.65 11.65 -1.07
CA GLU A 60 8.39 11.21 -1.70
C GLU A 60 7.17 11.92 -1.11
N LEU A 61 7.28 12.42 0.12
CA LEU A 61 6.19 13.12 0.79
C LEU A 61 5.69 14.31 -0.02
N PHE A 62 6.59 15.05 -0.69
CA PHE A 62 6.18 16.19 -1.50
C PHE A 62 5.36 15.76 -2.73
N GLU A 63 5.83 14.78 -3.51
CA GLU A 63 5.12 14.30 -4.70
C GLU A 63 3.75 13.71 -4.34
N ILE A 64 3.69 12.92 -3.28
CA ILE A 64 2.46 12.22 -2.92
C ILE A 64 1.48 13.18 -2.24
N ILE A 65 1.92 14.02 -1.31
CA ILE A 65 1.02 14.85 -0.49
C ILE A 65 0.68 16.18 -1.17
N MET A 66 1.64 16.82 -1.84
CA MET A 66 1.43 18.16 -2.42
C MET A 66 0.95 18.12 -3.87
N VAL A 67 1.52 17.23 -4.69
CA VAL A 67 1.08 17.08 -6.10
C VAL A 67 -0.16 16.20 -6.20
N ASP A 68 -0.40 15.36 -5.19
CA ASP A 68 -1.53 14.42 -5.12
C ASP A 68 -1.55 13.39 -6.27
N GLU A 69 -0.38 13.14 -6.87
CA GLU A 69 -0.26 12.25 -8.02
C GLU A 69 1.18 11.74 -8.15
N LYS A 70 1.39 10.46 -7.83
CA LYS A 70 2.65 9.74 -8.07
C LYS A 70 2.39 8.51 -8.92
N ASP A 71 2.82 8.56 -10.18
CA ASP A 71 2.74 7.41 -11.08
C ASP A 71 3.85 6.38 -10.74
N GLU A 72 3.42 5.16 -10.47
CA GLU A 72 4.31 4.01 -10.22
C GLU A 72 4.09 2.90 -11.27
N GLY A 73 3.35 3.18 -12.35
CA GLY A 73 2.92 2.22 -13.35
C GLY A 73 2.01 1.13 -12.76
N LEU A 74 2.12 -0.08 -13.30
CA LEU A 74 1.35 -1.22 -12.79
C LEU A 74 1.81 -1.62 -11.40
N THR A 75 0.87 -1.76 -10.47
CA THR A 75 1.16 -2.06 -9.07
C THR A 75 0.13 -3.02 -8.49
N SER A 76 0.56 -3.82 -7.51
CA SER A 76 -0.32 -4.71 -6.75
C SER A 76 -1.01 -3.97 -5.61
N TRP A 77 -2.32 -4.14 -5.54
CA TRP A 77 -3.21 -3.70 -4.48
C TRP A 77 -3.94 -4.92 -3.89
N THR A 78 -4.58 -4.74 -2.74
CA THR A 78 -5.39 -5.79 -2.11
C THR A 78 -6.78 -5.28 -1.77
N ILE A 79 -7.81 -6.09 -1.93
CA ILE A 79 -9.15 -5.78 -1.41
C ILE A 79 -9.25 -5.93 0.13
N CYS A 80 -8.17 -6.36 0.80
CA CYS A 80 -8.13 -6.59 2.24
C CYS A 80 -7.24 -5.56 2.96
N GLN A 81 -7.85 -4.57 3.60
CA GLN A 81 -7.13 -3.54 4.36
C GLN A 81 -6.17 -4.13 5.41
N LYS A 82 -6.63 -5.11 6.19
CA LYS A 82 -5.79 -5.78 7.21
C LYS A 82 -4.58 -6.47 6.60
N TYR A 83 -4.70 -6.98 5.38
CA TYR A 83 -3.56 -7.56 4.68
C TYR A 83 -2.54 -6.47 4.32
N ALA A 84 -3.00 -5.34 3.76
CA ALA A 84 -2.13 -4.20 3.45
C ALA A 84 -1.39 -3.68 4.68
N GLU A 85 -2.08 -3.54 5.81
CA GLU A 85 -1.52 -3.04 7.08
C GLU A 85 -0.39 -3.94 7.60
N ASN A 86 -0.58 -5.26 7.57
CA ASN A 86 0.37 -6.25 8.08
C ASN A 86 1.53 -6.53 7.11
N PHE A 87 1.35 -6.26 5.82
CA PHE A 87 2.32 -6.60 4.79
C PHE A 87 3.68 -5.92 5.03
N LYS A 88 4.74 -6.72 5.15
CA LYS A 88 6.12 -6.25 5.44
C LYS A 88 6.24 -5.46 6.76
N GLY A 89 5.45 -5.77 7.79
CA GLY A 89 5.59 -5.21 9.16
C GLY A 89 5.01 -3.80 9.31
N LEU A 90 5.47 -3.01 10.28
CA LEU A 90 5.03 -1.60 10.45
C LEU A 90 6.17 -0.59 10.23
N HIS A 91 7.42 -1.03 10.24
CA HIS A 91 8.60 -0.17 10.18
C HIS A 91 9.59 -0.65 9.11
N ARG A 92 10.32 0.30 8.53
CA ARG A 92 11.48 0.07 7.66
C ARG A 92 12.54 1.12 8.01
N PRO A 93 13.83 0.77 8.20
CA PRO A 93 14.86 1.67 8.72
C PRO A 93 14.97 3.03 8.01
N ASP A 94 14.78 3.06 6.69
CA ASP A 94 14.94 4.28 5.88
C ASP A 94 13.62 5.03 5.63
N ALA A 95 12.50 4.53 6.16
CA ALA A 95 11.17 5.09 5.95
C ALA A 95 10.78 6.05 7.08
N VAL A 96 10.12 7.14 6.72
CA VAL A 96 9.55 8.10 7.68
C VAL A 96 8.30 7.52 8.32
N SER A 97 7.44 6.91 7.50
CA SER A 97 6.19 6.31 7.93
C SER A 97 5.75 5.28 6.88
N ALA A 98 4.99 4.27 7.29
CA ALA A 98 4.17 3.48 6.39
C ALA A 98 2.80 4.12 6.23
N ALA A 99 2.39 4.34 4.99
CA ALA A 99 1.09 4.84 4.60
C ALA A 99 0.23 3.72 4.00
N ILE A 100 -1.04 3.70 4.36
CA ILE A 100 -2.09 2.92 3.70
C ILE A 100 -2.90 3.84 2.81
N PHE A 101 -2.95 3.50 1.53
CA PHE A 101 -3.77 4.14 0.52
C PHE A 101 -5.05 3.34 0.34
N GLU A 102 -6.18 4.02 0.25
CA GLU A 102 -7.50 3.47 -0.07
C GLU A 102 -7.95 4.08 -1.40
N HIS A 103 -8.03 3.26 -2.44
CA HIS A 103 -8.37 3.68 -3.78
C HIS A 103 -9.60 2.93 -4.27
N THR A 104 -10.58 3.65 -4.81
CA THR A 104 -11.73 3.03 -5.51
C THR A 104 -11.44 3.07 -7.00
N PRO A 105 -10.94 1.96 -7.60
CA PRO A 105 -10.51 1.98 -8.99
C PRO A 105 -11.69 2.10 -9.95
N LYS A 106 -11.45 2.78 -11.05
CA LYS A 106 -12.28 2.74 -12.25
C LYS A 106 -11.99 1.47 -13.04
N ASP A 107 -12.96 1.05 -13.86
CA ASP A 107 -12.82 -0.14 -14.71
C ASP A 107 -11.58 -0.09 -15.63
N ASP A 108 -11.16 1.09 -16.10
CA ASP A 108 -9.98 1.25 -16.96
C ASP A 108 -8.64 1.24 -16.20
N GLU A 109 -8.69 1.39 -14.87
CA GLU A 109 -7.52 1.29 -13.99
C GLU A 109 -7.23 -0.18 -13.60
N VAL A 110 -8.22 -1.08 -13.66
CA VAL A 110 -8.07 -2.49 -13.30
C VAL A 110 -7.47 -3.28 -14.47
N ILE A 111 -6.21 -3.68 -14.33
CA ILE A 111 -5.54 -4.54 -15.32
C ILE A 111 -5.92 -6.01 -15.11
N LEU A 112 -5.96 -6.44 -13.85
CA LEU A 112 -6.28 -7.82 -13.51
C LEU A 112 -6.79 -7.95 -12.08
N ASN A 113 -7.96 -8.53 -11.90
CA ASN A 113 -8.47 -9.00 -10.63
C ASN A 113 -8.11 -10.48 -10.44
N ILE A 114 -7.10 -10.77 -9.62
CA ILE A 114 -6.63 -12.15 -9.42
C ILE A 114 -7.65 -12.97 -8.63
N CYS A 115 -8.44 -12.35 -7.75
CA CYS A 115 -9.53 -13.03 -7.05
C CYS A 115 -10.52 -13.64 -8.04
N ALA A 116 -10.95 -12.84 -9.02
CA ALA A 116 -11.89 -13.29 -10.05
C ALA A 116 -11.33 -14.46 -10.88
N LEU A 117 -10.00 -14.51 -11.13
CA LEU A 117 -9.37 -15.66 -11.78
C LEU A 117 -9.58 -16.94 -10.96
N TRP A 118 -9.32 -16.91 -9.66
CA TRP A 118 -9.45 -18.09 -8.80
C TRP A 118 -10.89 -18.56 -8.60
N ASP A 119 -11.87 -17.68 -8.80
CA ASP A 119 -13.29 -18.04 -8.83
C ASP A 119 -13.72 -18.69 -10.15
N SER A 120 -12.90 -18.62 -11.21
CA SER A 120 -13.19 -19.21 -12.51
C SER A 120 -12.76 -20.69 -12.59
N PRO A 121 -13.69 -21.63 -12.82
CA PRO A 121 -13.34 -23.04 -13.04
C PRO A 121 -12.35 -23.23 -14.20
N SER A 122 -12.51 -22.43 -15.27
CA SER A 122 -11.64 -22.51 -16.44
C SER A 122 -10.19 -22.08 -16.17
N PHE A 123 -10.00 -21.12 -15.27
CA PHE A 123 -8.67 -20.73 -14.82
C PHE A 123 -8.07 -21.81 -13.95
N LEU A 124 -8.83 -22.35 -12.99
CA LEU A 124 -8.38 -23.44 -12.13
C LEU A 124 -7.89 -24.65 -12.93
N ASP A 125 -8.62 -25.05 -13.96
CA ASP A 125 -8.25 -26.17 -14.82
C ASP A 125 -6.97 -25.87 -15.62
N SER A 126 -6.89 -24.68 -16.23
CA SER A 126 -5.71 -24.25 -16.99
C SER A 126 -4.46 -24.17 -16.10
N ALA A 127 -4.58 -23.58 -14.90
CA ALA A 127 -3.48 -23.46 -13.95
C ALA A 127 -2.99 -24.83 -13.45
N LYS A 128 -3.91 -25.77 -13.15
CA LYS A 128 -3.55 -27.13 -12.73
C LYS A 128 -2.83 -27.89 -13.85
N GLN A 129 -3.31 -27.77 -15.09
CA GLN A 129 -2.67 -28.39 -16.24
C GLN A 129 -1.27 -27.82 -16.46
N TYR A 130 -1.12 -26.49 -16.41
CA TYR A 130 0.16 -25.80 -16.50
C TYR A 130 1.16 -26.28 -15.44
N GLN A 131 0.72 -26.37 -14.18
CA GLN A 131 1.54 -26.91 -13.09
C GLN A 131 1.94 -28.36 -13.33
N LYS A 132 1.00 -29.21 -13.75
CA LYS A 132 1.27 -30.63 -14.04
C LYS A 132 2.30 -30.81 -15.16
N ASN A 133 2.32 -29.89 -16.12
CA ASN A 133 3.26 -29.89 -17.23
C ASN A 133 4.63 -29.31 -16.87
N GLY A 134 4.85 -28.90 -15.61
CA GLY A 134 6.12 -28.30 -15.18
C GLY A 134 6.29 -26.86 -15.66
N GLY A 135 5.19 -26.13 -15.83
CA GLY A 135 5.19 -24.74 -16.26
C GLY A 135 6.09 -23.86 -15.39
N GLU A 136 6.84 -22.97 -16.04
CA GLU A 136 7.67 -21.99 -15.37
C GLU A 136 6.82 -21.09 -14.45
N ASN A 137 7.30 -20.79 -13.25
CA ASN A 137 6.59 -19.96 -12.27
C ASN A 137 5.26 -20.51 -11.73
N ALA A 138 4.90 -21.77 -12.05
CA ALA A 138 3.66 -22.36 -11.57
C ALA A 138 3.59 -22.47 -10.04
N ASP A 139 4.72 -22.67 -9.37
CA ASP A 139 4.86 -22.65 -7.91
C ASP A 139 4.33 -21.34 -7.30
N ALA A 140 4.67 -20.19 -7.90
CA ALA A 140 4.24 -18.89 -7.39
C ALA A 140 2.71 -18.73 -7.47
N ILE A 141 2.11 -19.14 -8.59
CA ILE A 141 0.65 -19.10 -8.81
C ILE A 141 -0.07 -19.85 -7.67
N PHE A 142 0.39 -21.06 -7.35
CA PHE A 142 -0.25 -21.92 -6.36
C PHE A 142 0.14 -21.60 -4.91
N ASN A 143 1.23 -20.87 -4.68
CA ASN A 143 1.62 -20.41 -3.35
C ASN A 143 0.76 -19.24 -2.88
N PHE A 144 0.55 -18.24 -3.76
CA PHE A 144 -0.16 -17.01 -3.37
C PHE A 144 -1.67 -17.09 -3.58
N ARG A 145 -2.12 -17.70 -4.68
CA ARG A 145 -3.54 -17.86 -5.03
C ARG A 145 -4.30 -16.53 -4.94
N ALA A 146 -5.51 -16.55 -4.38
CA ALA A 146 -6.30 -15.38 -4.02
C ALA A 146 -6.19 -14.99 -2.53
N SER A 147 -5.27 -15.59 -1.77
CA SER A 147 -5.19 -15.40 -0.30
C SER A 147 -4.93 -13.96 0.13
N GLN A 148 -4.31 -13.18 -0.76
CA GLN A 148 -3.96 -11.78 -0.53
C GLN A 148 -5.01 -10.81 -1.05
N GLY A 149 -6.09 -11.28 -1.70
CA GLY A 149 -7.06 -10.39 -2.30
C GLY A 149 -6.49 -9.52 -3.43
N GLU A 150 -5.48 -10.01 -4.16
CA GLU A 150 -4.65 -9.20 -5.05
C GLU A 150 -5.41 -8.69 -6.28
N VAL A 151 -5.27 -7.39 -6.55
CA VAL A 151 -5.75 -6.72 -7.77
C VAL A 151 -4.61 -5.88 -8.32
N ILE A 152 -4.37 -5.96 -9.62
CA ILE A 152 -3.31 -5.25 -10.31
C ILE A 152 -3.92 -4.01 -10.96
N LEU A 153 -3.48 -2.84 -10.50
CA LEU A 153 -3.99 -1.56 -10.95
C LEU A 153 -2.92 -0.78 -11.70
N ASN A 154 -3.37 0.03 -12.67
CA ASN A 154 -2.61 1.09 -13.31
C ASN A 154 -3.18 2.44 -12.87
N ALA A 155 -2.99 2.76 -11.59
CA ALA A 155 -3.47 3.99 -10.96
C ALA A 155 -2.32 4.69 -10.22
N PRO A 156 -2.24 6.03 -10.25
CA PRO A 156 -1.27 6.77 -9.47
C PRO A 156 -1.61 6.70 -7.98
N LEU A 157 -0.60 6.84 -7.12
CA LEU A 157 -0.82 7.07 -5.70
C LEU A 157 -1.16 8.53 -5.45
N LYS A 158 -2.18 8.77 -4.62
CA LYS A 158 -2.62 10.11 -4.23
C LYS A 158 -2.53 10.30 -2.73
N GLY A 159 -2.02 11.44 -2.29
CA GLY A 159 -1.96 11.78 -0.87
C GLY A 159 -3.34 11.90 -0.23
N SER A 160 -4.33 12.35 -1.00
CA SER A 160 -5.73 12.43 -0.61
C SER A 160 -6.37 11.06 -0.31
N GLU A 161 -5.77 9.98 -0.82
CA GLU A 161 -6.21 8.60 -0.60
C GLU A 161 -5.52 7.94 0.60
N ILE A 162 -4.62 8.64 1.30
CA ILE A 162 -3.98 8.11 2.50
C ILE A 162 -5.01 8.07 3.65
N VAL A 163 -5.30 6.86 4.12
CA VAL A 163 -6.24 6.60 5.21
C VAL A 163 -5.56 6.25 6.54
N ALA A 164 -4.33 5.76 6.51
CA ALA A 164 -3.56 5.46 7.71
C ALA A 164 -2.08 5.79 7.54
N LEU A 165 -1.44 6.30 8.59
CA LEU A 165 0.01 6.46 8.69
C LEU A 165 0.50 5.73 9.94
N THR A 166 1.67 5.10 9.89
CA THR A 166 2.29 4.59 11.12
C THR A 166 2.89 5.76 11.90
N GLY A 167 2.59 5.80 13.18
CA GLY A 167 3.21 6.69 14.14
C GLY A 167 3.31 6.01 15.50
N ALA A 168 4.31 6.38 16.27
CA ALA A 168 4.29 6.19 17.72
C ALA A 168 3.78 7.50 18.32
N SER A 169 3.05 7.41 19.43
CA SER A 169 2.84 8.62 20.23
C SER A 169 4.17 9.09 20.81
N SER A 170 4.23 10.35 21.25
CA SER A 170 5.31 10.81 22.13
C SER A 170 5.50 9.83 23.30
N PRO A 171 6.72 9.74 23.86
CA PRO A 171 6.98 9.02 25.10
C PRO A 171 5.94 9.37 26.18
N PHE A 172 5.61 8.39 27.03
CA PHE A 172 4.53 8.55 28.01
C PHE A 172 4.71 9.81 28.88
N ASP A 173 5.93 10.09 29.33
CA ASP A 173 6.23 11.26 30.14
C ASP A 173 5.92 12.59 29.43
N GLU A 174 6.23 12.69 28.14
CA GLU A 174 5.89 13.90 27.36
C GLU A 174 4.36 14.06 27.21
N LEU A 175 3.62 12.95 27.09
CA LEU A 175 2.16 13.00 27.04
C LEU A 175 1.59 13.48 28.38
N CYS A 176 2.17 13.02 29.49
CA CYS A 176 1.82 13.49 30.83
C CYS A 176 2.13 14.98 31.00
N ASP A 177 3.31 15.44 30.58
CA ASP A 177 3.70 16.85 30.63
C ASP A 177 2.73 17.74 29.84
N ARG A 178 2.40 17.35 28.59
CA ARG A 178 1.46 18.09 27.74
C ARG A 178 0.04 18.10 28.29
N SER A 179 -0.35 17.07 29.03
CA SER A 179 -1.67 16.94 29.64
C SER A 179 -1.74 17.54 31.04
N GLY A 180 -0.62 18.08 31.56
CA GLY A 180 -0.55 18.63 32.91
C GLY A 180 -0.67 17.57 34.01
N ILE A 181 -0.35 16.31 33.73
CA ILE A 181 -0.43 15.20 34.70
C ILE A 181 0.78 15.25 35.64
N PRO A 182 0.57 15.42 36.96
CA PRO A 182 1.66 15.42 37.94
C PRO A 182 2.42 14.09 37.97
N GLU A 183 3.73 14.12 38.20
CA GLU A 183 4.55 12.90 38.33
C GLU A 183 3.99 11.89 39.33
N SER A 184 3.39 12.37 40.43
CA SER A 184 2.79 11.53 41.47
C SER A 184 1.61 10.67 41.00
N GLU A 185 0.99 11.00 39.87
CA GLU A 185 -0.17 10.29 39.32
C GLU A 185 0.19 9.42 38.11
N ARG A 186 1.40 9.55 37.57
CA ARG A 186 1.81 8.91 36.31
C ARG A 186 1.83 7.39 36.38
N ASP A 187 2.28 6.81 37.49
CA ASP A 187 2.31 5.36 37.68
C ASP A 187 0.92 4.74 37.60
N GLU A 188 -0.09 5.42 38.13
CA GLU A 188 -1.48 4.96 38.09
C GLU A 188 -2.03 5.00 36.66
N TYR A 189 -1.80 6.10 35.94
CA TYR A 189 -2.20 6.22 34.53
C TYR A 189 -1.46 5.23 33.64
N PHE A 190 -0.17 4.98 33.88
CA PHE A 190 0.58 3.99 33.12
C PHE A 190 0.01 2.59 33.33
N LYS A 191 -0.29 2.23 34.59
CA LYS A 191 -0.93 0.95 34.89
C LYS A 191 -2.30 0.80 34.21
N GLN A 192 -3.13 1.84 34.21
CA GLN A 192 -4.41 1.83 33.50
C GLN A 192 -4.23 1.64 31.99
N LEU A 193 -3.20 2.26 31.39
CA LEU A 193 -2.88 2.06 29.98
C LEU A 193 -2.48 0.62 29.69
N ILE A 194 -1.67 -0.01 30.54
CA ILE A 194 -1.30 -1.43 30.42
C ILE A 194 -2.53 -2.34 30.55
N ASP A 195 -3.40 -2.09 31.53
CA ASP A 195 -4.62 -2.86 31.75
C ASP A 195 -5.61 -2.74 30.56
N LEU A 196 -5.51 -1.64 29.79
CA LEU A 196 -6.27 -1.40 28.55
C LEU A 196 -5.53 -1.85 27.28
N GLU A 197 -4.37 -2.50 27.41
CA GLU A 197 -3.48 -2.89 26.31
C GLU A 197 -3.12 -1.70 25.39
N GLN A 198 -3.04 -0.49 25.96
CA GLN A 198 -2.64 0.73 25.27
C GLN A 198 -1.18 1.03 25.55
N TYR A 199 -0.35 0.93 24.52
CA TYR A 199 1.08 1.21 24.61
C TYR A 199 1.39 2.47 23.79
N PRO A 200 1.59 3.65 24.41
CA PRO A 200 1.77 4.91 23.68
C PRO A 200 2.96 4.88 22.71
N GLU A 201 4.04 4.22 23.10
CA GLU A 201 5.28 4.12 22.34
C GLU A 201 5.23 3.03 21.26
N ALA A 202 4.23 2.15 21.29
CA ALA A 202 4.08 1.12 20.28
C ALA A 202 3.68 1.76 18.95
N LEU A 203 4.45 1.43 17.91
CA LEU A 203 4.15 1.85 16.55
C LEU A 203 2.80 1.25 16.12
N LYS A 204 1.86 2.12 15.77
CA LYS A 204 0.53 1.72 15.29
C LYS A 204 0.09 2.60 14.13
N TYR A 205 -0.88 2.12 13.36
CA TYR A 205 -1.55 2.97 12.39
C TYR A 205 -2.44 3.98 13.10
N THR A 206 -2.44 5.23 12.62
CA THR A 206 -3.36 6.27 13.04
C THR A 206 -4.78 5.99 12.56
N SER A 207 -5.79 6.56 13.24
CA SER A 207 -7.15 6.61 12.69
C SER A 207 -7.18 7.47 11.44
N LYS A 208 -8.23 7.33 10.60
CA LYS A 208 -8.43 8.15 9.40
C LYS A 208 -8.40 9.65 9.72
N GLU A 209 -9.04 10.06 10.81
CA GLU A 209 -9.04 11.45 11.27
C GLU A 209 -7.65 11.91 11.73
N GLY A 210 -6.91 11.03 12.43
CA GLY A 210 -5.54 11.29 12.83
C GLY A 210 -4.62 11.48 11.62
N THR A 211 -4.74 10.60 10.63
CA THR A 211 -4.03 10.66 9.35
C THR A 211 -4.28 11.99 8.64
N GLN A 212 -5.54 12.39 8.50
CA GLN A 212 -5.91 13.63 7.82
C GLN A 212 -5.34 14.87 8.53
N ARG A 213 -5.34 14.89 9.87
CA ARG A 213 -4.68 15.95 10.63
C ARG A 213 -3.16 16.01 10.38
N VAL A 214 -2.49 14.86 10.33
CA VAL A 214 -1.05 14.79 10.05
C VAL A 214 -0.73 15.29 8.65
N ILE A 215 -1.55 14.91 7.66
CA ILE A 215 -1.40 15.36 6.26
C ILE A 215 -1.58 16.86 6.17
N GLN A 216 -2.66 17.41 6.74
CA GLN A 216 -2.92 18.86 6.75
C GLN A 216 -1.81 19.65 7.44
N ASN A 217 -1.30 19.17 8.57
CA ASN A 217 -0.17 19.80 9.26
C ASN A 217 1.11 19.75 8.40
N THR A 218 1.34 18.66 7.69
CA THR A 218 2.50 18.50 6.80
C THR A 218 2.42 19.48 5.63
N ILE A 219 1.24 19.60 4.99
CA ILE A 219 0.98 20.56 3.92
C ILE A 219 1.29 21.98 4.41
N LYS A 220 0.74 22.37 5.57
CA LYS A 220 0.96 23.69 6.16
C LYS A 220 2.44 23.98 6.41
N ILE A 221 3.17 23.03 7.00
CA ILE A 221 4.63 23.17 7.24
C ILE A 221 5.39 23.38 5.93
N MET A 222 4.98 22.69 4.85
CA MET A 222 5.60 22.85 3.54
C MET A 222 5.28 24.22 2.92
N GLU A 223 4.02 24.67 3.00
CA GLU A 223 3.59 25.99 2.54
C GLU A 223 4.37 27.12 3.24
N ASP A 224 4.47 27.06 4.57
CA ASP A 224 5.22 28.03 5.39
C ASP A 224 6.70 28.10 4.96
N LYS A 225 7.32 26.94 4.70
CA LYS A 225 8.71 26.85 4.21
C LYS A 225 8.89 27.43 2.81
N ILE A 226 7.93 27.17 1.91
CA ILE A 226 7.94 27.73 0.55
C ILE A 226 7.80 29.25 0.61
N GLU A 227 6.92 29.77 1.45
CA GLU A 227 6.72 31.19 1.62
C GLU A 227 7.98 31.88 2.18
N ALA A 228 8.58 31.32 3.24
CA ALA A 228 9.82 31.83 3.81
C ALA A 228 10.96 31.85 2.77
N ALA A 229 11.08 30.82 1.94
CA ALA A 229 12.08 30.76 0.87
C ALA A 229 11.84 31.81 -0.23
N LYS A 230 10.57 32.12 -0.57
CA LYS A 230 10.21 33.20 -1.51
C LYS A 230 10.57 34.57 -0.94
N GLN A 231 10.28 34.82 0.34
CA GLN A 231 10.58 36.08 1.00
C GLN A 231 12.10 36.31 1.14
N GLY A 232 12.86 35.25 1.45
CA GLY A 232 14.33 35.30 1.54
C GLY A 232 15.04 35.55 0.21
N ARG A 233 14.44 35.15 -0.93
CA ARG A 233 14.97 35.45 -2.28
C ARG A 233 14.73 36.88 -2.75
N ASN A 234 13.73 37.58 -2.22
CA ASN A 234 13.43 38.97 -2.57
C ASN A 234 14.35 39.99 -1.88
N HIS A 235 15.30 39.55 -1.05
CA HIS A 235 16.24 40.40 -0.28
C HIS A 235 17.71 40.18 -0.70
N THR A 236 17.94 39.58 -1.87
CA THR A 236 19.26 39.41 -2.53
C THR A 236 19.19 39.90 -3.95
#